data_AF-A0A854C413-F1
#
_entry.id   AF-A0A854C413-F1
#
_cell.length_a   1.000
_cell.length_b   1.000
_cell.length_c   1.000
_cell.angle_alpha   90.00
_cell.angle_beta   90.00
_cell.angle_gamma   90.00
#
_symmetry.space_group_name_H-M   'P 1'
#
loop_
_entity.id
_entity.type
_entity.pdbx_description
1 polymer ?
#
loop_
_entity_poly.entity_id
_entity_poly.type
_entity_poly.pdbx_seq_one_letter_code
_entity_poly.pdbx_strand_id
1 'polypeptide(L)' 'MEMAMYIMRVLKSQLMVVWSWGFNSPKAIANGLSFRVQGFKFKGTIEVIYNKGSDLFDISFIKRNKVVEIIDYDK' A
#
# COMPACT_ATOMS: atom_id res chain seq x y z
N MET A 1 10.20 -1.34 -11.04
CA MET A 1 9.99 -2.64 -10.37
C MET A 1 10.72 -2.72 -9.03
N GLU A 2 11.90 -2.12 -8.88
CA GLU A 2 12.67 -2.13 -7.62
C GLU A 2 11.87 -1.63 -6.41
N MET A 3 11.16 -0.51 -6.53
CA MET A 3 10.35 0.01 -5.41
C MET A 3 9.22 -0.92 -4.98
N ALA A 4 8.57 -1.60 -5.93
CA ALA A 4 7.55 -2.60 -5.60
C ALA A 4 8.15 -3.75 -4.76
N MET A 5 9.36 -4.22 -5.12
CA MET A 5 10.07 -5.25 -4.35
C MET A 5 10.53 -4.75 -2.98
N TYR A 6 11.01 -3.51 -2.90
CA TYR A 6 11.37 -2.87 -1.64
C TYR A 6 10.18 -2.81 -0.68
N ILE A 7 9.04 -2.26 -1.14
CA ILE A 7 7.80 -2.19 -0.34
C ILE A 7 7.36 -3.59 0.06
N MET A 8 7.38 -4.56 -0.86
CA MET A 8 7.03 -5.94 -0.55
C MET A 8 7.94 -6.56 0.52
N ARG A 9 9.25 -6.25 0.50
CA ARG A 9 10.20 -6.71 1.52
C ARG A 9 9.89 -6.11 2.89
N VAL A 10 9.56 -4.82 2.95
CA VAL A 10 9.13 -4.15 4.18
C VAL A 10 7.86 -4.81 4.73
N LEU A 11 6.85 -5.02 3.90
CA LEU A 11 5.61 -5.71 4.30
C LEU A 11 5.88 -7.13 4.84
N LYS A 12 6.72 -7.91 4.15
CA LYS A 12 7.08 -9.27 4.58
C LYS A 12 7.83 -9.31 5.91
N SER A 13 8.47 -8.22 6.34
CA SER A 13 9.15 -8.17 7.65
C SER A 13 8.17 -8.21 8.83
N GLN A 14 6.90 -7.87 8.61
CA GLN A 14 5.84 -7.87 9.63
C GLN A 14 4.67 -8.77 9.22
N LEU A 15 4.98 -10.04 8.95
CA LEU A 15 4.04 -10.98 8.33
C LEU A 15 2.71 -11.13 9.09
N MET A 16 2.75 -11.21 10.42
CA MET A 16 1.55 -11.32 11.26
C MET A 16 0.63 -10.10 11.13
N VAL A 17 1.21 -8.90 11.02
CA VAL A 17 0.46 -7.66 10.82
C VAL A 17 -0.18 -7.65 9.43
N VAL A 18 0.60 -7.96 8.39
CA VAL A 18 0.11 -8.00 7.01
C VAL A 18 -0.99 -9.04 6.81
N TRP A 19 -0.88 -10.20 7.47
CA TRP A 19 -1.93 -11.22 7.46
C TRP A 19 -3.22 -10.76 8.12
N SER A 20 -3.14 -9.99 9.21
CA SER A 20 -4.33 -9.43 9.88
C SER A 20 -5.16 -8.50 8.97
N TRP A 21 -4.56 -7.96 7.90
CA TRP A 21 -5.23 -7.11 6.92
C TRP A 21 -5.95 -7.91 5.81
N GLY A 22 -5.78 -9.23 5.75
CA GLY A 22 -6.26 -10.04 4.63
C GLY A 22 -5.58 -9.67 3.31
N PHE A 23 -4.29 -9.34 3.37
CA PHE A 23 -3.45 -8.95 2.23
C PHE A 23 -3.52 -9.98 1.10
N ASN A 24 -3.84 -9.52 -0.12
CA ASN A 24 -3.87 -10.37 -1.31
C ASN A 24 -3.61 -9.60 -2.60
N SER A 25 -3.37 -10.34 -3.69
CA SER A 25 -3.19 -9.81 -5.04
C SER A 25 -2.21 -8.63 -5.17
N PRO A 26 -0.97 -8.72 -4.65
CA PRO A 26 0.02 -7.68 -4.85
C PRO A 26 0.37 -7.53 -6.34
N LYS A 27 0.45 -6.28 -6.80
CA LYS A 27 0.73 -5.90 -8.17
C LYS A 27 1.70 -4.72 -8.16
N ALA A 28 2.82 -4.87 -8.87
CA ALA A 28 3.72 -3.75 -9.09
C ALA A 28 3.04 -2.66 -9.93
N ILE A 29 3.20 -1.41 -9.52
CA ILE A 29 2.74 -0.21 -10.24
C ILE A 29 3.92 0.75 -10.44
N ALA A 30 3.70 1.86 -11.13
CA ALA A 30 4.73 2.88 -11.31
C ALA A 30 5.21 3.39 -9.94
N ASN A 31 6.51 3.25 -9.67
CA ASN A 31 7.17 3.62 -8.41
C ASN A 31 6.51 3.08 -7.12
N GLY A 32 5.78 1.96 -7.18
CA GLY A 32 4.98 1.54 -6.04
C GLY A 32 4.43 0.12 -6.09
N LEU A 33 3.60 -0.20 -5.10
CA LEU A 33 2.91 -1.47 -4.96
C LEU A 33 1.42 -1.24 -4.71
N SER A 34 0.57 -1.90 -5.49
CA SER A 34 -0.88 -1.99 -5.27
C SER A 34 -1.22 -3.36 -4.72
N PHE A 35 -2.11 -3.46 -3.74
CA PHE A 35 -2.58 -4.74 -3.21
C PHE A 35 -3.98 -4.60 -2.62
N ARG A 36 -4.67 -5.72 -2.49
CA ARG A 36 -6.01 -5.77 -1.88
C ARG A 36 -5.89 -6.15 -0.41
N VAL A 37 -6.83 -5.65 0.37
CA VAL A 37 -7.00 -6.00 1.78
C VAL A 37 -8.47 -6.36 2.05
N GLN A 38 -8.66 -7.33 2.94
CA GLN A 38 -9.96 -7.84 3.36
C GLN A 38 -10.11 -7.82 4.89
N GLY A 39 -9.45 -6.84 5.54
CA GLY A 39 -9.46 -6.69 6.99
C GLY A 39 -10.81 -6.23 7.54
N PHE A 40 -10.88 -6.15 8.87
CA PHE A 40 -12.07 -5.66 9.58
C PHE A 40 -12.27 -4.16 9.39
N LYS A 41 -11.20 -3.36 9.58
CA LYS A 41 -11.26 -1.88 9.49
C LYS A 41 -11.44 -1.38 8.06
N PHE A 42 -10.80 -2.03 7.09
CA PHE A 42 -10.85 -1.62 5.69
C PHE A 42 -10.86 -2.82 4.75
N LYS A 43 -11.68 -2.70 3.70
CA LYS A 43 -11.79 -3.65 2.59
C LYS A 43 -11.74 -2.88 1.27
N GLY A 44 -10.73 -3.15 0.46
CA GLY A 44 -10.47 -2.40 -0.75
C GLY A 44 -9.06 -2.64 -1.28
N THR A 45 -8.63 -1.72 -2.14
CA THR A 45 -7.26 -1.69 -2.66
C THR A 45 -6.47 -0.64 -1.88
N ILE A 46 -5.21 -0.94 -1.58
CA ILE A 46 -4.24 0.01 -1.08
C ILE A 46 -3.17 0.19 -2.14
N GLU A 47 -2.81 1.44 -2.40
CA GLU A 47 -1.66 1.79 -3.24
C GLU A 47 -0.64 2.52 -2.40
N VAL A 48 0.60 2.04 -2.46
CA VAL A 48 1.76 2.66 -1.81
C VAL A 48 2.70 3.12 -2.91
N ILE A 49 2.87 4.43 -3.05
CA ILE A 49 3.65 5.04 -4.14
C ILE A 49 4.78 5.85 -3.52
N TYR A 50 6.00 5.65 -4.02
CA TYR A 50 7.14 6.45 -3.60
C TYR A 50 7.12 7.82 -4.28
N ASN A 51 7.10 8.87 -3.47
CA ASN A 51 7.16 10.26 -3.89
C ASN A 51 8.62 10.73 -3.89
N LYS A 52 9.19 10.86 -5.08
CA LYS A 52 10.59 11.31 -5.26
C LYS A 52 10.85 12.73 -4.79
N GLY A 53 9.80 13.56 -4.67
CA GLY A 53 9.93 14.97 -4.27
C GLY A 53 10.15 15.11 -2.77
N SER A 54 9.33 14.44 -1.97
CA SER A 54 9.40 14.45 -0.51
C SER A 54 10.29 13.36 0.08
N ASP A 55 10.73 12.39 -0.72
CA ASP A 55 11.41 11.17 -0.25
C ASP A 55 10.53 10.32 0.71
N LEU A 56 9.21 10.44 0.59
CA LEU A 56 8.22 9.72 1.41
C LEU A 56 7.35 8.79 0.56
N PHE A 57 6.47 8.03 1.23
CA PHE A 57 5.46 7.19 0.58
C PHE A 57 4.07 7.77 0.73
N ASP A 58 3.38 7.92 -0.39
CA ASP A 58 1.96 8.24 -0.44
C ASP A 58 1.15 6.95 -0.34
N ILE A 59 0.22 6.88 0.61
CA ILE A 59 -0.64 5.71 0.83
C ILE A 59 -2.09 6.08 0.52
N SER A 60 -2.66 5.45 -0.51
CA SER A 60 -4.05 5.66 -0.92
C SER A 60 -4.91 4.46 -0.59
N PHE A 61 -6.03 4.70 0.08
CA PHE A 61 -7.09 3.72 0.33
C PHE A 61 -8.16 3.87 -0.74
N ILE A 62 -8.38 2.82 -1.53
CA ILE A 62 -9.27 2.84 -2.69
C ILE A 62 -10.42 1.86 -2.46
N LYS A 63 -11.65 2.37 -2.52
CA LYS A 63 -12.87 1.58 -2.40
C LYS A 63 -13.82 1.93 -3.53
N ARG A 64 -14.32 0.93 -4.26
CA ARG A 64 -15.23 1.12 -5.42
C ARG A 64 -14.67 2.12 -6.45
N ASN A 65 -13.38 2.00 -6.77
CA ASN A 65 -12.64 2.87 -7.69
C ASN A 65 -12.61 4.37 -7.29
N LYS A 66 -12.81 4.67 -6.01
CA LYS A 66 -12.66 6.02 -5.45
C LYS A 66 -11.60 5.97 -4.36
N VAL A 67 -10.69 6.95 -4.36
CA VAL A 67 -9.80 7.20 -3.23
C VAL A 67 -10.66 7.72 -2.09
N VAL A 68 -10.63 7.03 -0.95
CA VAL A 68 -11.42 7.40 0.24
C VAL A 68 -10.56 8.01 1.34
N GLU A 69 -9.26 7.75 1.31
CA GLU A 69 -8.31 8.28 2.28
C GLU A 69 -6.91 8.30 1.65
N ILE A 70 -6.16 9.36 1.94
CA ILE A 70 -4.75 9.49 1.60
C ILE A 70 -4.04 9.81 2.91
N ILE A 71 -3.02 9.03 3.23
CA ILE A 71 -2.13 9.32 4.35
C ILE A 71 -0.86 9.93 3.76
N ASP A 72 -0.64 11.20 4.09
CA ASP A 72 0.57 11.95 3.81
C ASP A 72 1.26 12.21 5.16
N TYR A 73 2.52 11.81 5.29
CA TYR A 73 3.28 11.93 6.54
C TYR A 73 4.03 13.28 6.64
N ASP A 74 3.85 14.18 5.66
CA ASP A 74 4.63 15.41 5.55
C ASP A 74 3.96 16.65 6.20
N LYS A 75 3.00 16.46 7.13
CA LYS A 75 2.44 17.53 7.99
C LYS A 75 2.11 17.09 9.41
#